data_AF-A0A0F2MBF0-F1
#
_entry.id   AF-A0A0F2MBF0-F1
#
_cell.length_a   1.000
_cell.length_b   1.000
_cell.length_c   1.000
_cell.angle_alpha   90.00
_cell.angle_beta   90.00
_cell.angle_gamma   90.00
#
_symmetry.space_group_name_H-M   'P 1'
#
loop_
_entity.id
_entity.type
_entity.pdbx_description
1 polymer ?
#
loop_
_entity_poly.entity_id
_entity_poly.type
_entity_poly.pdbx_seq_one_letter_code
_entity_poly.pdbx_strand_id
1 'polypeptide(L)'
;MSFNFGDSVSEAAFEQILEMDDSPSNRDFSKTLVYDYFDQAKETFQGMDAAVASEDLAKLSDLGHFLKGSSAALGFDKVKDHCQVIQQYGKKMTLDGTPEPDKSVCLARITEAITAAKANMTIVEDKMNEFFGVV
;
A
#
# COMPACT_ATOMS: atom_id res chain seq x y z
N MET A 1 3.57 13.55 22.86
CA MET A 1 2.24 13.66 22.22
C MET A 1 2.22 12.53 21.20
N SER A 2 1.37 11.51 21.38
CA SER A 2 1.25 10.46 20.38
C SER A 2 0.55 11.05 19.17
N PHE A 3 1.20 11.01 18.00
CA PHE A 3 0.55 11.39 16.76
C PHE A 3 -0.51 10.33 16.45
N ASN A 4 -1.74 10.76 16.21
CA ASN A 4 -2.84 9.82 15.99
C ASN A 4 -2.92 9.48 14.50
N PHE A 5 -2.45 8.28 14.14
CA PHE A 5 -2.54 7.81 12.77
C PHE A 5 -3.87 7.11 12.42
N GLY A 6 -4.79 6.97 13.37
CA GLY A 6 -6.05 6.26 13.22
C GLY A 6 -5.86 4.84 12.67
N ASP A 7 -6.84 4.35 11.90
CA ASP A 7 -6.79 2.98 11.35
C ASP A 7 -5.96 2.86 10.06
N SER A 8 -5.27 3.92 9.63
CA SER A 8 -4.53 3.94 8.35
C SER A 8 -3.10 3.43 8.49
N VAL A 9 -2.51 3.58 9.68
CA VAL A 9 -1.12 3.21 9.96
C VAL A 9 -1.07 2.43 11.27
N SER A 10 -0.42 1.27 11.24
CA SER A 10 -0.07 0.51 12.43
C SER A 10 1.02 1.23 13.19
N GLU A 11 0.65 1.88 14.29
CA GLU A 11 1.58 2.60 15.15
C GLU A 11 2.72 1.68 15.63
N ALA A 12 2.41 0.44 15.98
CA ALA A 12 3.42 -0.53 16.43
C ALA A 12 4.44 -0.90 15.35
N ALA A 13 4.02 -1.02 14.08
CA ALA A 13 4.95 -1.29 12.99
C ALA A 13 5.75 -0.03 12.62
N PHE A 14 5.09 1.13 12.59
CA PHE A 14 5.75 2.38 12.26
C PHE A 14 6.73 2.82 13.34
N GLU A 15 6.46 2.55 14.61
CA GLU A 15 7.37 2.82 15.73
C GLU A 15 8.70 2.08 15.56
N GLN A 16 8.70 0.85 15.03
CA GLN A 16 9.94 0.12 14.72
C GLN A 16 10.79 0.85 13.66
N ILE A 17 10.16 1.52 12.69
CA ILE A 17 10.86 2.35 11.70
C ILE A 17 11.41 3.61 12.35
N LEU A 18 10.63 4.23 13.24
CA LEU A 18 11.05 5.42 13.99
C LEU A 18 12.18 5.13 14.99
N GLU A 19 12.32 3.90 15.47
CA GLU A 19 13.43 3.44 16.31
C GLU A 19 14.75 3.30 15.53
N MET A 20 14.69 3.24 14.20
CA MET A 20 15.88 3.20 13.35
C MET A 20 16.51 4.59 13.11
N ASP A 21 15.79 5.66 13.48
CA ASP A 21 16.33 7.01 13.46
C ASP A 21 17.38 7.21 14.57
N ASP A 22 18.37 8.07 14.32
CA ASP A 22 19.42 8.39 15.31
C ASP A 22 18.85 9.01 16.60
N SER A 23 17.75 9.79 16.50
CA SER A 23 17.07 10.38 17.64
C SER A 23 15.64 10.82 17.29
N PRO A 24 14.76 11.04 18.28
CA PRO A 24 13.41 11.56 18.01
C PRO A 24 13.36 12.92 17.30
N SER A 25 14.43 13.71 17.39
CA SER A 25 14.61 15.00 16.72
C SER A 25 15.27 14.91 15.34
N ASN A 26 15.82 13.76 14.97
CA ASN A 26 16.43 13.51 13.66
C ASN A 26 15.67 12.37 12.98
N ARG A 27 14.72 12.72 12.10
CA ARG A 27 13.83 11.77 11.42
C ARG A 27 14.26 11.46 9.98
N ASP A 28 15.53 11.66 9.64
CA ASP A 28 16.00 11.59 8.25
C ASP A 28 15.85 10.19 7.66
N PHE A 29 16.10 9.13 8.42
CA PHE A 29 15.99 7.76 7.93
C PHE A 29 14.53 7.38 7.68
N SER A 30 13.68 7.53 8.70
CA SER A 30 12.26 7.18 8.58
C SER A 30 11.56 8.03 7.52
N LYS A 31 11.87 9.33 7.44
CA LYS A 31 11.37 10.22 6.41
C LYS A 31 11.78 9.73 5.02
N THR A 32 13.07 9.52 4.77
CA THR A 32 13.56 9.04 3.47
C THR A 32 12.85 7.77 3.04
N LEU A 33 12.76 6.78 3.94
CA LEU A 33 12.11 5.50 3.66
C LEU A 33 10.62 5.66 3.28
N VAL A 34 9.90 6.56 3.96
CA VAL A 34 8.48 6.83 3.68
C VAL A 34 8.30 7.52 2.32
N TYR A 35 9.11 8.52 2.00
CA TYR A 35 8.99 9.23 0.71
C TYR A 35 9.45 8.36 -0.47
N ASP A 36 10.50 7.55 -0.30
CA ASP A 36 10.91 6.54 -1.29
C ASP A 36 9.78 5.54 -1.56
N TYR A 37 9.05 5.15 -0.51
CA TYR A 37 7.87 4.31 -0.67
C TYR A 37 6.74 5.02 -1.44
N PHE A 38 6.49 6.31 -1.23
CA PHE A 38 5.46 7.04 -1.97
C PHE A 38 5.76 7.08 -3.47
N ASP A 39 7.01 7.32 -3.85
CA ASP A 39 7.44 7.25 -5.25
C ASP A 39 7.26 5.83 -5.81
N GLN A 40 7.68 4.80 -5.07
CA GLN A 40 7.46 3.40 -5.45
C GLN A 40 5.97 3.05 -5.62
N ALA A 41 5.11 3.53 -4.71
CA ALA A 41 3.67 3.29 -4.74
C ALA A 41 3.04 3.92 -5.97
N LYS A 42 3.41 5.16 -6.29
CA LYS A 42 2.95 5.88 -7.47
C LYS A 42 3.31 5.15 -8.76
N GLU A 43 4.56 4.71 -8.92
CA GLU A 43 4.99 3.91 -10.07
C GLU A 43 4.24 2.58 -10.16
N THR A 44 4.06 1.92 -9.01
CA THR A 44 3.35 0.64 -8.95
C THR A 44 1.88 0.79 -9.34
N PHE A 45 1.21 1.84 -8.88
CA PHE A 45 -0.18 2.12 -9.26
C PHE A 45 -0.34 2.43 -10.74
N GLN A 46 0.61 3.15 -11.36
CA GLN A 46 0.63 3.36 -12.81
C GLN A 46 0.78 2.03 -13.56
N GLY A 47 1.66 1.15 -13.06
CA GLY A 47 1.81 -0.21 -13.59
C GLY A 47 0.53 -1.04 -13.47
N MET A 48 -0.20 -0.88 -12.35
CA MET A 48 -1.48 -1.56 -12.15
C MET A 48 -2.56 -1.04 -13.12
N ASP A 49 -2.66 0.27 -13.33
CA ASP A 49 -3.61 0.85 -14.29
C ASP A 49 -3.36 0.32 -15.72
N ALA A 50 -2.08 0.25 -16.11
CA ALA A 50 -1.70 -0.32 -17.41
C ALA A 50 -2.05 -1.82 -17.51
N ALA A 51 -1.81 -2.59 -16.45
CA ALA A 51 -2.12 -4.01 -16.41
C ALA A 51 -3.63 -4.29 -16.36
N VAL A 52 -4.44 -3.40 -15.77
CA VAL A 52 -5.91 -3.44 -15.88
C VAL A 52 -6.35 -3.23 -17.32
N ALA A 53 -5.78 -2.24 -18.02
CA ALA A 53 -6.13 -1.95 -19.41
C ALA A 53 -5.77 -3.10 -20.37
N SER A 54 -4.70 -3.84 -20.10
CA SER A 54 -4.32 -5.05 -20.84
C SER A 54 -4.93 -6.33 -20.28
N GLU A 55 -5.73 -6.23 -19.21
CA GLU A 55 -6.33 -7.35 -18.46
C GLU A 55 -5.32 -8.45 -18.04
N ASP A 56 -4.10 -8.04 -17.65
CA ASP A 56 -3.02 -8.93 -17.24
C ASP A 56 -3.09 -9.24 -15.74
N LEU A 57 -3.84 -10.29 -15.41
CA LEU A 57 -4.02 -10.74 -14.02
C LEU A 57 -2.73 -11.17 -13.33
N ALA A 58 -1.78 -11.76 -14.07
CA ALA A 58 -0.51 -12.20 -13.51
C ALA A 58 0.32 -10.98 -13.08
N LYS A 59 0.42 -9.98 -13.97
CA LYS A 59 1.11 -8.73 -13.65
C LYS A 59 0.45 -7.98 -12.50
N LEU A 60 -0.89 -7.96 -12.46
CA LEU A 60 -1.64 -7.37 -11.33
C LEU A 60 -1.32 -8.09 -10.01
N SER A 61 -1.25 -9.43 -10.03
CA SER A 61 -0.85 -10.21 -8.84
C SER A 61 0.55 -9.83 -8.35
N ASP A 62 1.52 -9.73 -9.27
CA ASP A 62 2.91 -9.42 -8.93
C ASP A 62 3.06 -8.00 -8.37
N LEU A 63 2.42 -7.02 -9.00
CA LEU A 63 2.41 -5.64 -8.52
C LEU A 63 1.71 -5.52 -7.16
N GLY A 64 0.59 -6.22 -6.97
CA GLY A 64 -0.11 -6.30 -5.69
C GLY A 64 0.77 -6.94 -4.61
N HIS A 65 1.48 -8.02 -4.93
CA HIS A 65 2.41 -8.66 -3.99
C HIS A 65 3.55 -7.73 -3.57
N PHE A 66 4.16 -7.05 -4.54
CA PHE A 66 5.26 -6.13 -4.32
C PHE A 66 4.86 -4.98 -3.39
N LEU A 67 3.81 -4.24 -3.76
CA LEU A 67 3.38 -3.08 -2.96
C LEU A 67 2.84 -3.50 -1.59
N LYS A 68 2.21 -4.67 -1.47
CA LYS A 68 1.80 -5.23 -0.17
C LYS A 68 3.00 -5.38 0.76
N GLY A 69 4.11 -5.90 0.26
CA GLY A 69 5.32 -6.12 1.06
C GLY A 69 5.87 -4.82 1.62
N SER A 70 6.07 -3.82 0.76
CA SER A 70 6.56 -2.51 1.18
C SER A 70 5.59 -1.78 2.11
N SER A 71 4.27 -1.86 1.84
CA SER A 71 3.25 -1.26 2.70
C SER A 71 3.23 -1.88 4.09
N ALA A 72 3.43 -3.21 4.19
CA ALA A 72 3.49 -3.91 5.46
C ALA A 72 4.71 -3.50 6.29
N ALA A 73 5.86 -3.29 5.66
CA ALA A 73 7.08 -2.87 6.35
C ALA A 73 6.95 -1.51 7.04
N LEU A 74 6.17 -0.59 6.45
CA LEU A 74 5.91 0.74 7.01
C LEU A 74 4.65 0.82 7.88
N GLY A 75 3.92 -0.29 8.04
CA GLY A 75 2.67 -0.31 8.79
C GLY A 75 1.48 0.35 8.08
N PHE A 76 1.52 0.55 6.77
CA PHE A 76 0.41 1.17 6.01
C PHE A 76 -0.70 0.15 5.72
N ASP A 77 -1.40 -0.25 6.78
CA ASP A 77 -2.27 -1.43 6.81
C ASP A 77 -3.41 -1.40 5.81
N LYS A 78 -4.10 -0.27 5.63
CA LYS A 78 -5.20 -0.18 4.66
C LYS A 78 -4.71 -0.36 3.22
N VAL A 79 -3.56 0.22 2.89
CA VAL A 79 -2.96 0.05 1.54
C VAL A 79 -2.52 -1.40 1.36
N LYS A 80 -1.87 -1.99 2.37
CA LYS A 80 -1.49 -3.41 2.39
C LYS A 80 -2.68 -4.33 2.16
N ASP A 81 -3.80 -4.11 2.84
CA ASP A 81 -5.01 -4.93 2.74
C ASP A 81 -5.60 -4.88 1.32
N HIS A 82 -5.66 -3.68 0.71
CA HIS A 82 -6.09 -3.57 -0.68
C HIS A 82 -5.12 -4.24 -1.65
N CYS A 83 -3.81 -4.16 -1.40
CA CYS A 83 -2.80 -4.87 -2.19
C CYS A 83 -2.94 -6.41 -2.07
N GLN A 84 -3.42 -6.92 -0.93
CA GLN A 84 -3.77 -8.34 -0.79
C GLN A 84 -4.96 -8.72 -1.68
N VAL A 85 -5.99 -7.88 -1.78
CA VAL A 85 -7.11 -8.10 -2.71
C VAL A 85 -6.60 -8.18 -4.15
N ILE A 86 -5.77 -7.21 -4.56
CA ILE A 86 -5.18 -7.16 -5.91
C ILE A 86 -4.37 -8.43 -6.18
N GLN A 87 -3.53 -8.84 -5.22
CA GLN A 87 -2.73 -10.06 -5.32
C GLN A 87 -3.60 -11.31 -5.51
N GLN A 88 -4.61 -11.51 -4.66
CA GLN A 88 -5.40 -12.75 -4.66
C GLN A 88 -6.28 -12.86 -5.89
N TYR A 89 -6.99 -11.79 -6.26
CA TYR A 89 -7.82 -11.82 -7.47
C TYR A 89 -6.97 -11.87 -8.75
N GLY A 90 -5.74 -11.34 -8.74
CA GLY A 90 -4.78 -11.57 -9.83
C GLY A 90 -4.40 -13.05 -9.98
N LYS A 91 -4.43 -13.83 -8.89
CA LYS A 91 -4.27 -15.29 -8.89
C LYS A 91 -5.55 -16.06 -9.16
N LYS A 92 -6.66 -15.37 -9.47
CA LYS A 92 -8.00 -15.97 -9.59
C LYS A 92 -8.42 -16.69 -8.30
N MET A 93 -8.19 -16.04 -7.17
CA MET A 93 -8.58 -16.51 -5.85
C MET A 93 -9.30 -15.41 -5.08
N THR A 94 -10.31 -15.78 -4.32
CA THR A 94 -10.92 -14.93 -3.30
C THR A 94 -9.99 -14.81 -2.08
N LEU A 95 -10.31 -13.90 -1.16
CA LEU A 95 -9.49 -13.67 0.03
C LEU A 95 -9.42 -14.87 1.00
N ASP A 96 -10.42 -15.75 0.98
CA ASP A 96 -10.44 -16.98 1.77
C ASP A 96 -9.71 -18.16 1.08
N GLY A 97 -9.14 -17.94 -0.11
CA GLY A 97 -8.39 -18.94 -0.87
C GLY A 97 -9.26 -19.80 -1.79
N THR A 98 -10.54 -19.50 -1.96
CA THR A 98 -11.41 -20.19 -2.92
C THR A 98 -11.07 -19.76 -4.36
N PRO A 99 -11.03 -20.67 -5.34
CA PRO A 99 -10.85 -20.29 -6.75
C PRO A 99 -12.00 -19.40 -7.26
N GLU A 100 -11.65 -18.31 -7.94
CA GLU A 100 -12.57 -17.44 -8.68
C GLU A 100 -12.22 -17.50 -10.18
N PRO A 101 -12.85 -18.41 -10.95
CA PRO A 101 -12.49 -18.63 -12.34
C PRO A 101 -12.90 -17.47 -13.27
N ASP A 102 -13.87 -16.64 -12.87
CA ASP A 102 -14.38 -15.54 -13.69
C ASP A 102 -13.39 -14.37 -13.71
N LYS A 103 -12.78 -14.17 -14.89
CA LYS A 103 -11.82 -13.10 -15.14
C LYS A 103 -12.46 -11.71 -14.94
N SER A 104 -13.72 -11.53 -15.33
CA SER A 104 -14.41 -10.25 -15.23
C SER A 104 -14.67 -9.87 -13.77
N VAL A 105 -15.05 -10.84 -12.93
CA VAL A 105 -15.18 -10.67 -11.48
C VAL A 105 -13.83 -10.30 -10.87
N CYS A 106 -12.76 -11.00 -11.24
CA CYS A 106 -11.41 -10.69 -10.76
C CYS A 106 -10.99 -9.25 -11.12
N LEU A 107 -11.16 -8.85 -12.38
CA LEU A 107 -10.80 -7.49 -12.83
C LEU A 107 -11.62 -6.40 -12.13
N ALA A 108 -12.92 -6.63 -11.92
CA ALA A 108 -13.78 -5.69 -11.19
C ALA A 108 -13.28 -5.51 -9.75
N ARG A 109 -13.01 -6.60 -9.04
CA ARG A 109 -12.48 -6.56 -7.67
C ARG A 109 -11.11 -5.92 -7.56
N ILE A 110 -10.22 -6.20 -8.52
CA ILE A 110 -8.90 -5.56 -8.58
C ILE A 110 -9.04 -4.06 -8.81
N THR A 111 -9.91 -3.63 -9.73
CA THR A 111 -10.10 -2.20 -10.05
C THR A 111 -10.69 -1.43 -8.86
N GLU A 112 -11.66 -2.02 -8.16
CA GLU A 112 -12.20 -1.49 -6.89
C GLU A 112 -11.08 -1.35 -5.85
N ALA A 113 -10.24 -2.38 -5.70
CA ALA A 113 -9.14 -2.38 -4.74
C ALA A 113 -8.03 -1.37 -5.08
N ILE A 114 -7.67 -1.19 -6.36
CA ILE A 114 -6.71 -0.17 -6.79
C ILE A 114 -7.22 1.22 -6.45
N THR A 115 -8.51 1.48 -6.72
CA THR A 115 -9.14 2.77 -6.41
C THR A 115 -9.10 3.05 -4.90
N ALA A 116 -9.46 2.06 -4.09
CA ALA A 116 -9.43 2.17 -2.64
C ALA A 116 -7.99 2.30 -2.09
N ALA A 117 -7.02 1.59 -2.66
CA ALA A 117 -5.61 1.70 -2.29
C ALA A 117 -5.06 3.11 -2.54
N LYS A 118 -5.37 3.70 -3.71
CA LYS A 118 -4.98 5.09 -4.04
C LYS A 118 -5.60 6.10 -3.08
N ALA A 119 -6.88 5.96 -2.75
CA ALA A 119 -7.54 6.84 -1.79
C ALA A 119 -6.92 6.74 -0.38
N ASN A 120 -6.62 5.52 0.08
CA ASN A 120 -5.93 5.33 1.36
C ASN A 120 -4.48 5.84 1.32
N MET A 121 -3.81 5.76 0.18
CA MET A 121 -2.47 6.33 0.01
C MET A 121 -2.47 7.84 0.25
N THR A 122 -3.41 8.59 -0.34
CA THR A 122 -3.53 10.04 -0.08
C THR A 122 -3.71 10.34 1.41
N ILE A 123 -4.53 9.56 2.12
CA ILE A 123 -4.71 9.71 3.57
C ILE A 123 -3.40 9.46 4.33
N VAL A 124 -2.62 8.46 3.93
CA VAL A 124 -1.31 8.16 4.53
C VAL A 124 -0.32 9.29 4.22
N GLU A 125 -0.24 9.77 2.98
CA GLU A 125 0.61 10.90 2.58
C GLU A 125 0.33 12.14 3.42
N ASP A 126 -0.95 12.52 3.58
CA ASP A 126 -1.36 13.67 4.39
C ASP A 126 -0.89 13.52 5.85
N LYS A 127 -1.09 12.34 6.44
CA LYS A 127 -0.65 12.04 7.81
C LYS A 127 0.87 12.07 7.97
N MET A 128 1.61 11.55 6.99
CA MET A 128 3.07 11.56 7.03
C MET A 128 3.62 12.96 6.82
N ASN A 129 3.03 13.75 5.94
CA ASN A 129 3.40 15.15 5.73
C ASN A 129 3.18 15.96 7.02
N GLU A 130 2.05 15.79 7.71
CA GLU A 130 1.79 16.43 8.99
C GLU A 130 2.79 15.96 10.07
N PHE A 131 3.03 14.65 10.17
CA PHE A 131 3.96 14.08 11.14
C PHE A 131 5.41 14.57 10.95
N PHE A 132 5.89 14.66 9.72
CA PHE A 132 7.24 15.13 9.39
C PHE A 132 7.36 16.65 9.23
N GLY A 133 6.28 17.41 9.45
CA GLY A 133 6.28 18.87 9.39
C GLY A 133 6.54 19.44 8.00
N VAL A 134 6.00 18.80 6.96
CA VAL A 134 6.13 19.22 5.55
C VAL A 134 4.95 20.10 5.08
N VAL A 135 3.88 20.19 5.88
CA VAL A 135 2.70 21.06 5.68
C VAL A 135 2.60 22.18 6.70
#